data_AF-A0A1U7W9X3-F1
#
_entry.id   AF-A0A1U7W9X3-F1
#
_cell.length_a   1.000
_cell.length_b   1.000
_cell.length_c   1.000
_cell.angle_alpha   90.00
_cell.angle_beta   90.00
_cell.angle_gamma   90.00
#
_symmetry.space_group_name_H-M   'P 1'
#
loop_
_entity.id
_entity.type
_entity.pdbx_description
1 polymer ?
#
loop_
_entity_poly.entity_id
_entity_poly.type
_entity_poly.pdbx_seq_one_letter_code
_entity_poly.pdbx_strand_id
1 'polypeptide(L)'
;MEIFAKAYDVKVWRVIKKGNYPLPTITLPLADPADIDSYSKEQLEAVQVNNKARNLLHNAIRGEEYEKISSCDTTKEMWDKLEVTYEGTSKVKETHINMLVHDYELFSMKEGKSI
;
A
#
# COMPACT_ATOMS: atom_id res chain seq x y z
N MET A 1 1.99 -1.83 9.17
CA MET A 1 2.08 -2.99 8.25
C MET A 1 3.52 -3.40 7.91
N GLU A 2 4.45 -2.45 7.74
CA GLU A 2 5.85 -2.72 7.35
C GLU A 2 6.57 -3.81 8.16
N ILE A 3 6.54 -3.72 9.49
CA ILE A 3 7.24 -4.68 10.38
C ILE A 3 6.73 -6.10 10.13
N PHE A 4 5.40 -6.28 10.06
CA PHE A 4 4.78 -7.58 9.81
C PHE A 4 5.10 -8.10 8.40
N ALA A 5 4.98 -7.27 7.37
CA ALA A 5 5.25 -7.67 5.99
C ALA A 5 6.72 -8.11 5.80
N LYS A 6 7.68 -7.40 6.41
CA LYS A 6 9.10 -7.78 6.38
C LYS A 6 9.38 -9.09 7.11
N ALA A 7 8.73 -9.30 8.26
CA ALA A 7 8.85 -10.54 9.02
C ALA A 7 8.23 -11.74 8.28
N TYR A 8 7.15 -11.50 7.53
CA TYR A 8 6.50 -12.51 6.70
C TYR A 8 7.39 -12.90 5.50
N ASP A 9 7.81 -11.91 4.70
CA ASP A 9 8.74 -12.09 3.58
C ASP A 9 9.23 -10.71 3.09
N VAL A 10 10.56 -10.49 3.10
CA VAL A 10 11.16 -9.23 2.65
C VAL A 10 10.85 -8.95 1.16
N LYS A 11 10.73 -9.98 0.32
CA LYS A 11 10.36 -9.83 -1.09
C LYS A 11 8.90 -9.38 -1.24
N VAL A 12 8.02 -9.83 -0.35
CA VAL A 12 6.62 -9.34 -0.29
C VAL A 12 6.59 -7.86 0.06
N TRP A 13 7.36 -7.43 1.08
CA TRP A 13 7.47 -6.00 1.40
C TRP A 13 7.99 -5.16 0.22
N ARG A 14 9.00 -5.67 -0.50
CA ARG A 14 9.49 -5.03 -1.73
C ARG A 14 8.38 -4.86 -2.76
N VAL A 15 7.56 -5.88 -2.99
CA VAL A 15 6.44 -5.80 -3.95
C VAL A 15 5.42 -4.75 -3.53
N ILE A 16 5.06 -4.70 -2.24
CA ILE A 16 4.13 -3.70 -1.70
C ILE A 16 4.65 -2.28 -1.93
N LYS A 17 5.96 -2.02 -1.72
CA LYS A 17 6.52 -0.66 -1.86
C LYS A 17 6.99 -0.29 -3.26
N LYS A 18 7.43 -1.24 -4.09
CA LYS A 18 8.05 -0.96 -5.39
C LYS A 18 7.27 -1.50 -6.59
N GLY A 19 6.18 -2.23 -6.35
CA GLY A 19 5.41 -2.88 -7.41
C GLY A 19 5.83 -4.32 -7.68
N ASN A 20 4.98 -4.99 -8.45
CA ASN A 20 5.09 -6.41 -8.78
C ASN A 20 6.42 -6.72 -9.47
N TYR A 21 6.93 -7.93 -9.29
CA TYR A 21 7.95 -8.44 -10.19
C TYR A 21 7.36 -8.59 -11.60
N PRO A 22 8.08 -8.16 -12.65
CA PRO A 22 7.61 -8.30 -14.02
C PRO A 22 7.43 -9.78 -14.33
N LEU A 23 6.25 -10.13 -14.84
CA LEU A 23 6.01 -11.43 -15.43
C LEU A 23 6.26 -11.31 -16.94
N PRO A 24 6.69 -12.38 -17.62
CA PRO A 24 6.61 -12.42 -19.06
C PRO A 24 5.16 -12.13 -19.46
N THR A 25 4.97 -11.27 -20.44
CA THR A 25 3.66 -10.88 -20.97
C THR A 25 2.94 -12.11 -21.53
N ILE A 26 2.31 -12.89 -20.66
CA ILE A 26 1.27 -13.83 -21.05
C ILE A 26 -0.03 -13.09 -20.74
N THR A 27 -0.52 -12.38 -21.75
CA THR A 27 -1.94 -12.05 -21.86
C THR A 27 -2.71 -13.35 -21.76
N LEU A 28 -3.20 -13.69 -20.57
CA LEU A 28 -4.42 -14.46 -20.33
C LEU A 28 -4.72 -14.39 -18.82
N PRO A 29 -6.00 -14.48 -18.41
CA PRO A 29 -6.34 -14.45 -17.00
C PRO A 29 -5.59 -15.60 -16.31
N LEU A 30 -5.07 -15.32 -15.12
CA LEU A 30 -4.40 -16.26 -14.22
C LEU A 30 -5.40 -17.35 -13.76
N ALA A 31 -5.90 -18.16 -14.69
CA ALA A 31 -7.03 -19.06 -14.53
C ALA A 31 -6.83 -20.41 -15.21
N ASP A 32 -5.83 -20.59 -16.09
CA ASP A 32 -5.52 -21.90 -16.64
C ASP A 32 -4.38 -22.58 -15.85
N PRO A 33 -4.66 -23.70 -15.15
CA PRO A 33 -3.64 -24.49 -14.44
C PRO A 33 -2.55 -25.05 -15.35
N ALA A 34 -2.75 -25.01 -16.67
CA ALA A 34 -1.89 -25.61 -17.68
C ALA A 34 -0.58 -24.83 -17.97
N ASP A 35 -0.36 -23.65 -17.39
CA ASP A 35 0.81 -22.81 -17.66
C ASP A 35 1.83 -22.70 -16.50
N ILE A 36 1.48 -23.12 -15.27
CA ILE A 36 2.41 -23.06 -14.14
C ILE A 36 3.59 -24.04 -14.31
N ASP A 37 3.32 -25.22 -14.86
CA ASP A 37 4.34 -26.24 -15.08
C ASP A 37 5.35 -25.85 -16.18
N SER A 38 5.03 -24.83 -16.99
CA SER A 38 5.90 -24.30 -18.04
C SER A 38 6.91 -23.27 -17.50
N TYR A 39 6.71 -22.78 -16.27
CA TYR A 39 7.48 -21.67 -15.72
C TYR A 39 8.86 -22.09 -15.25
N SER A 40 9.83 -21.19 -15.49
CA SER A 40 11.12 -21.27 -14.82
C SER A 40 10.95 -21.10 -13.31
N LYS A 41 11.95 -21.56 -12.55
CA LYS A 41 11.97 -21.39 -11.10
C LYS A 41 11.82 -19.92 -10.68
N GLU A 42 12.46 -19.01 -11.41
CA GLU A 42 12.44 -17.57 -11.16
C GLU A 42 11.07 -16.96 -11.48
N GLN A 43 10.42 -17.40 -12.56
CA GLN A 43 9.06 -16.99 -12.91
C GLN A 43 8.05 -17.45 -11.86
N LEU A 44 8.15 -18.71 -11.44
CA LEU A 44 7.30 -19.27 -10.39
C LEU A 44 7.49 -18.51 -9.07
N GLU A 45 8.73 -18.20 -8.69
CA GLU A 45 9.03 -17.42 -7.50
C GLU A 45 8.42 -16.00 -7.59
N ALA A 46 8.54 -15.33 -8.74
CA ALA A 46 7.94 -14.02 -8.96
C ALA A 46 6.41 -14.04 -8.81
N VAL A 47 5.73 -15.02 -9.41
CA VAL A 47 4.27 -15.21 -9.28
C VAL A 47 3.89 -15.46 -7.84
N GLN A 48 4.60 -16.36 -7.15
CA GLN A 48 4.34 -16.68 -5.75
C GLN A 48 4.47 -15.45 -4.85
N VAL A 49 5.54 -14.66 -5.00
CA VAL A 49 5.74 -13.45 -4.19
C VAL A 49 4.68 -12.39 -4.49
N ASN A 50 4.35 -12.15 -5.77
CA ASN A 50 3.29 -11.21 -6.16
C ASN A 50 1.93 -11.63 -5.58
N ASN A 51 1.56 -12.91 -5.68
CA ASN A 51 0.31 -13.44 -5.14
C ASN A 51 0.26 -13.37 -3.60
N LYS A 52 1.36 -13.71 -2.91
CA LYS A 52 1.47 -13.54 -1.45
C LYS A 52 1.26 -12.10 -1.04
N ALA A 53 1.85 -11.15 -1.76
CA ALA A 53 1.72 -9.73 -1.47
C ALA A 53 0.28 -9.22 -1.66
N ARG A 54 -0.39 -9.62 -2.75
CA ARG A 54 -1.81 -9.30 -2.99
C ARG A 54 -2.72 -9.90 -1.90
N ASN A 55 -2.50 -11.16 -1.55
CA ASN A 55 -3.26 -11.83 -0.49
C ASN A 55 -3.05 -11.18 0.89
N LEU A 56 -1.83 -10.75 1.21
CA LEU A 56 -1.53 -10.04 2.45
C LEU A 56 -2.37 -8.76 2.58
N LEU A 57 -2.50 -7.99 1.49
CA LEU A 57 -3.32 -6.78 1.48
C LEU A 57 -4.82 -7.10 1.58
N HIS A 58 -5.32 -8.10 0.84
CA HIS A 58 -6.72 -8.53 0.96
C HIS A 58 -7.10 -8.94 2.38
N ASN A 59 -6.21 -9.64 3.09
CA ASN A 59 -6.48 -10.07 4.47
C ASN A 59 -6.43 -8.91 5.48
N ALA A 60 -5.86 -7.78 5.10
CA ALA A 60 -5.76 -6.61 5.97
C ALA A 60 -6.98 -5.69 5.91
N ILE A 61 -7.89 -5.91 4.95
CA ILE A 61 -9.01 -5.00 4.67
C ILE A 61 -10.37 -5.62 4.99
N ARG A 62 -11.36 -4.76 5.23
CA ARG A 62 -12.77 -5.15 5.44
C ARG A 62 -13.52 -5.20 4.11
N GLY A 63 -14.68 -5.86 4.09
CA GLY A 63 -15.48 -6.04 2.85
C GLY A 63 -15.81 -4.75 2.10
N GLU A 64 -16.10 -3.65 2.80
CA GLU A 64 -16.39 -2.34 2.18
C GLU A 64 -15.19 -1.73 1.44
N GLU A 65 -13.98 -2.12 1.81
CA GLU A 65 -12.75 -1.64 1.17
C GLU A 65 -12.25 -2.55 0.07
N TYR A 66 -12.74 -3.79 0.04
CA TYR A 66 -12.42 -4.76 -1.00
C TYR A 66 -12.80 -4.23 -2.37
N GLU A 67 -14.02 -3.70 -2.51
CA GLU A 67 -14.49 -3.10 -3.78
C GLU A 67 -13.63 -1.92 -4.25
N LYS A 68 -12.97 -1.20 -3.33
CA LYS A 68 -12.13 -0.04 -3.67
C LYS A 68 -10.77 -0.46 -4.25
N ILE A 69 -10.25 -1.61 -3.80
CA ILE A 69 -8.93 -2.10 -4.20
C ILE A 69 -8.98 -3.31 -5.14
N SER A 70 -10.13 -3.97 -5.29
CA SER A 70 -10.32 -5.16 -6.14
C SER A 70 -9.99 -4.89 -7.61
N SER A 71 -10.28 -3.68 -8.08
CA SER A 71 -9.98 -3.19 -9.43
C SER A 71 -8.52 -2.79 -9.69
N CYS A 72 -7.64 -2.88 -8.68
CA CYS A 72 -6.23 -2.56 -8.88
C CYS A 72 -5.48 -3.69 -9.57
N ASP A 73 -4.63 -3.33 -10.51
CA ASP A 73 -3.84 -4.29 -11.29
C ASP A 73 -2.61 -4.73 -10.50
N THR A 74 -2.00 -3.80 -9.75
CA THR A 74 -0.76 -4.06 -9.00
C THR A 74 -0.96 -3.99 -7.49
N THR A 75 -0.14 -4.75 -6.75
CA THR A 75 -0.13 -4.68 -5.28
C THR A 75 0.27 -3.29 -4.77
N LYS A 76 1.08 -2.55 -5.54
CA LYS A 76 1.46 -1.17 -5.21
C LYS A 76 0.28 -0.21 -5.27
N GLU A 77 -0.54 -0.30 -6.31
CA GLU A 77 -1.76 0.52 -6.43
C GLU A 77 -2.73 0.27 -5.28
N MET A 78 -2.91 -1.01 -4.90
CA MET A 78 -3.71 -1.38 -3.74
C MET A 78 -3.16 -0.72 -2.47
N TRP A 79 -1.85 -0.83 -2.25
CA TRP A 79 -1.19 -0.22 -1.09
C TRP A 79 -1.35 1.31 -1.08
N ASP A 80 -1.16 1.97 -2.22
CA ASP A 80 -1.25 3.43 -2.32
C ASP A 80 -2.66 3.93 -2.02
N LYS A 81 -3.69 3.22 -2.51
CA LYS A 81 -5.08 3.54 -2.15
C LYS A 81 -5.33 3.36 -0.66
N LEU A 82 -4.82 2.29 -0.04
CA LEU A 82 -4.97 2.05 1.39
C LEU A 82 -4.24 3.10 2.23
N GLU A 83 -3.02 3.47 1.85
CA GLU A 83 -2.22 4.50 2.50
C GLU A 83 -2.97 5.85 2.47
N VAL A 84 -3.51 6.23 1.32
CA VAL A 84 -4.34 7.44 1.18
C VAL A 84 -5.63 7.38 2.00
N THR A 85 -6.30 6.22 2.03
CA THR A 85 -7.59 6.06 2.72
C THR A 85 -7.44 6.16 4.24
N TYR A 86 -6.41 5.53 4.81
CA TYR A 86 -6.24 5.45 6.27
C TYR A 86 -5.37 6.55 6.85
N GLU A 87 -4.29 6.93 6.16
CA GLU A 87 -3.42 7.99 6.68
C GLU A 87 -3.83 9.37 6.17
N GLY A 88 -4.67 9.45 5.14
CA GLY A 88 -4.95 10.67 4.43
C GLY A 88 -3.83 11.06 3.45
N THR A 89 -4.13 11.98 2.56
CA THR A 89 -3.14 12.51 1.61
C THR A 89 -2.15 13.46 2.30
N SER A 90 -0.93 13.58 1.77
CA SER A 90 0.04 14.57 2.25
C SER A 90 -0.52 15.98 2.30
N LYS A 91 -1.37 16.36 1.34
CA LYS A 91 -2.02 17.67 1.29
C LYS A 91 -3.01 17.90 2.44
N VAL A 92 -3.77 16.88 2.83
CA VAL A 92 -4.67 16.96 3.99
C VAL A 92 -3.87 17.09 5.27
N LYS A 93 -2.81 16.29 5.43
CA LYS A 93 -1.89 16.38 6.57
C LYS A 93 -1.24 17.78 6.65
N GLU A 94 -0.77 18.32 5.54
CA GLU A 94 -0.17 19.65 5.45
C GLU A 94 -1.17 20.76 5.76
N THR A 95 -2.39 20.68 5.22
CA THR A 95 -3.46 21.64 5.53
C THR A 95 -3.75 21.66 7.03
N HIS A 96 -3.82 20.48 7.66
CA HIS A 96 -4.06 20.39 9.11
C HIS A 96 -2.91 21.01 9.91
N ILE A 97 -1.66 20.76 9.52
CA ILE A 97 -0.48 21.39 10.15
C ILE A 97 -0.55 22.92 10.01
N ASN A 98 -0.84 23.43 8.81
CA ASN A 98 -0.92 24.87 8.56
C ASN A 98 -2.05 25.52 9.37
N MET A 99 -3.20 24.86 9.52
CA MET A 99 -4.27 25.33 10.40
C MET A 99 -3.81 25.41 11.86
N LEU A 100 -3.13 24.38 12.38
CA LEU A 100 -2.63 24.37 13.75
C LEU A 100 -1.57 25.46 13.98
N VAL A 101 -0.69 25.69 13.00
CA VAL A 101 0.32 26.77 13.05
C VAL A 101 -0.37 28.13 13.09
N HIS A 102 -1.34 28.36 12.22
CA HIS A 102 -2.12 29.60 12.19
C HIS A 102 -2.87 29.83 13.51
N ASP A 103 -3.52 28.80 14.06
CA ASP A 103 -4.20 28.88 15.35
C ASP A 103 -3.22 29.18 16.50
N TYR A 104 -2.02 28.60 16.48
CA TYR A 104 -0.96 28.89 17.45
C TYR A 104 -0.47 30.35 17.36
N GLU A 105 -0.30 30.88 16.15
CA GLU A 105 0.08 32.29 15.93
C GLU A 105 -1.01 33.26 16.41
N LEU A 106 -2.28 32.89 16.20
CA LEU A 106 -3.45 33.63 16.72
C LEU A 106 -3.62 33.53 18.22
N PHE A 107 -3.15 32.44 18.83
CA PHE A 107 -2.93 32.31 20.28
C PHE A 107 -1.76 33.21 20.72
N SER A 108 -1.89 34.52 20.48
CA SER A 108 -1.00 35.50 21.07
C SER A 108 -1.05 35.37 22.59
N MET A 109 0.12 35.31 23.23
CA MET A 109 0.20 35.50 24.68
C MET A 109 -0.44 36.84 25.00
N LYS A 110 -1.46 36.84 25.89
CA LYS A 110 -2.00 38.09 26.42
C LYS A 110 -0.83 38.92 26.97
N GLU A 111 -0.65 40.13 26.44
CA GLU A 111 0.27 41.11 27.01
C GLU A 111 -0.04 41.26 28.51
N GLY A 112 0.92 40.87 29.36
CA GLY A 112 0.80 41.03 30.82
C GLY A 112 1.02 39.79 31.68
N LYS A 113 1.32 38.61 31.12
CA LYS A 113 1.83 37.49 31.94
C LYS A 113 3.35 37.55 32.03
N SER A 114 3.85 38.14 33.12
CA SER A 114 5.25 38.00 33.55
C SER A 114 5.52 36.55 33.94
N ILE A 115 6.75 36.09 33.67
CA ILE A 115 7.31 34.81 34.15
C ILE A 115 7.55 34.91 35.66
#